data_AF-A0A9P4I9L4-F1
#
_entry.id   AF-A0A9P4I9L4-F1
#
_cell.length_a   1.000
_cell.length_b   1.000
_cell.length_c   1.000
_cell.angle_alpha   90.00
_cell.angle_beta   90.00
_cell.angle_gamma   90.00
#
_symmetry.space_group_name_H-M   'P 1'
#
loop_
_entity.id
_entity.type
_entity.pdbx_description
1 polymer ?
#
loop_
_entity_poly.entity_id
_entity_poly.type
_entity_poly.pdbx_seq_one_letter_code
_entity_poly.pdbx_strand_id
1 'polypeptide(L)'
;MAFEYSPDAEPDAGPDDDDNDSSRLPSLPILLSVSTFFLSFPMLFSFPICFGTFLCSFPSLQFTLKALISLAILMMPILFLPRERRGKEEEETPPRPQLMLETYVNWRKECDSVLANKETMTSIPTAPWWPCSVPSCEKLESLHACQHSLDQLFRCADGYNGLDLGSVLKEEWRRWHPDKFSRCPEAARKSIMKETTVIFQVIGNLLDKAAKE
;
A
#
# COMPACT_ATOMS: atom_id res chain seq x y z
N MET A 1 26.40 -34.68 -39.75
CA MET A 1 25.84 -35.65 -38.79
C MET A 1 24.35 -35.37 -38.73
N ALA A 2 23.54 -36.22 -39.35
CA ALA A 2 22.09 -36.09 -39.38
C ALA A 2 21.49 -36.83 -38.17
N PHE A 3 20.60 -36.17 -37.44
CA PHE A 3 19.82 -36.80 -36.36
C PHE A 3 18.55 -37.39 -36.98
N GLU A 4 18.46 -38.72 -36.98
CA GLU A 4 17.21 -39.45 -37.22
C GLU A 4 16.27 -39.22 -36.02
N TYR A 5 15.07 -38.74 -36.32
CA TYR A 5 13.98 -38.54 -35.37
C TYR A 5 13.06 -39.77 -35.44
N SER A 6 12.99 -40.53 -34.35
CA SER A 6 12.16 -41.73 -34.22
C SER A 6 10.88 -41.38 -33.46
N PRO A 7 9.68 -41.41 -34.08
CA PRO A 7 8.45 -40.93 -33.47
C PRO A 7 7.54 -42.09 -33.07
N ASP A 8 7.91 -42.89 -32.06
CA ASP A 8 7.00 -43.93 -31.52
C ASP A 8 7.26 -44.12 -30.02
N ALA A 9 6.60 -43.31 -29.19
CA ALA A 9 6.47 -43.57 -27.76
C ALA A 9 5.05 -43.19 -27.35
N GLU A 10 4.16 -44.18 -27.35
CA GLU A 10 2.81 -44.06 -26.80
C GLU A 10 2.91 -43.80 -25.28
N PRO A 11 2.18 -42.81 -24.74
CA PRO A 11 2.11 -42.60 -23.30
C PRO A 11 1.16 -43.62 -22.66
N ASP A 12 1.75 -44.46 -21.82
CA ASP A 12 1.11 -45.40 -20.90
C ASP A 12 0.11 -44.67 -20.00
N ALA A 13 -1.15 -45.08 -20.07
CA ALA A 13 -2.25 -44.53 -19.28
C ALA A 13 -2.16 -45.09 -17.86
N GLY A 14 -1.58 -44.29 -16.96
CA GLY A 14 -1.54 -44.59 -15.53
C GLY A 14 -2.92 -44.55 -14.87
N PRO A 15 -3.13 -45.28 -13.77
CA PRO A 15 -4.43 -45.51 -13.17
C PRO A 15 -4.99 -44.27 -12.45
N ASP A 16 -6.29 -44.09 -12.62
CA ASP A 16 -7.12 -43.11 -11.93
C ASP A 16 -7.24 -43.47 -10.44
N ASP A 17 -6.44 -42.83 -9.59
CA ASP A 17 -6.61 -42.89 -8.14
C ASP A 17 -7.61 -41.81 -7.67
N ASP A 18 -8.85 -42.26 -7.54
CA ASP A 18 -9.74 -42.15 -6.37
C ASP A 18 -9.66 -40.91 -5.46
N ASP A 19 -10.80 -40.21 -5.40
CA ASP A 19 -11.51 -39.78 -4.18
C ASP A 19 -10.69 -39.12 -3.05
N ASN A 20 -10.43 -37.82 -3.18
CA ASN A 20 -10.08 -36.98 -2.03
C ASN A 20 -11.27 -36.11 -1.58
N ASP A 21 -12.01 -36.67 -0.61
CA ASP A 21 -13.06 -36.06 0.20
C ASP A 21 -12.59 -34.74 0.86
N SER A 22 -12.96 -33.62 0.27
CA SER A 22 -12.77 -32.27 0.82
C SER A 22 -14.09 -31.66 1.29
N SER A 23 -14.78 -32.35 2.19
CA SER A 23 -16.00 -31.87 2.85
C SER A 23 -15.76 -31.48 4.32
N ARG A 24 -14.77 -30.61 4.60
CA ARG A 24 -14.66 -29.93 5.91
C ARG A 24 -14.19 -28.48 5.79
N LEU A 25 -15.13 -27.55 5.65
CA LEU A 25 -14.92 -26.14 5.94
C LEU A 25 -15.32 -25.85 7.40
N PRO A 26 -14.44 -25.27 8.24
CA PRO A 26 -14.82 -24.79 9.55
C PRO A 26 -15.58 -23.45 9.42
N SER A 27 -16.76 -23.41 10.02
CA SER A 27 -17.56 -22.20 10.23
C SER A 27 -16.79 -21.17 11.05
N LEU A 28 -16.52 -20.00 10.47
CA LEU A 28 -15.95 -18.85 11.17
C LEU A 28 -17.06 -17.99 11.84
N PRO A 29 -16.80 -17.42 13.03
CA PRO A 29 -17.77 -16.57 13.72
C PRO A 29 -17.85 -15.17 13.12
N ILE A 30 -19.08 -14.71 12.93
CA ILE A 30 -19.45 -13.36 12.51
C ILE A 30 -19.12 -12.38 13.64
N LEU A 31 -18.11 -11.53 13.46
CA LEU A 31 -17.87 -10.38 14.34
C LEU A 31 -18.66 -9.18 13.84
N LEU A 32 -19.65 -8.79 14.63
CA LEU A 32 -20.47 -7.58 14.46
C LEU A 32 -19.60 -6.33 14.68
N SER A 33 -19.47 -5.51 13.63
CA SER A 33 -18.86 -4.18 13.70
C SER A 33 -19.85 -3.17 14.25
N VAL A 34 -19.62 -2.70 15.47
CA VAL A 34 -20.36 -1.60 16.11
C VAL A 34 -19.76 -0.28 15.65
N SER A 35 -20.40 0.34 14.65
CA SER A 35 -20.18 1.75 14.30
C SER A 35 -21.24 2.59 14.97
N THR A 36 -20.84 3.54 15.83
CA THR A 36 -21.37 4.92 15.87
C THR A 36 -20.82 5.66 17.09
N PHE A 37 -19.90 6.60 16.88
CA PHE A 37 -19.71 7.75 17.77
C PHE A 37 -19.71 9.02 16.93
N PHE A 38 -20.92 9.57 16.75
CA PHE A 38 -21.13 10.96 16.32
C PHE A 38 -20.76 11.86 17.51
N LEU A 39 -19.61 12.54 17.44
CA LEU A 39 -19.29 13.62 18.35
C LEU A 39 -19.91 14.92 17.82
N SER A 40 -21.07 15.25 18.38
CA SER A 40 -21.70 16.56 18.30
C SER A 40 -20.76 17.64 18.86
N PHE A 41 -20.36 18.60 18.02
CA PHE A 41 -19.76 19.85 18.46
C PHE A 41 -20.89 20.86 18.74
N PRO A 42 -21.08 21.32 19.99
CA PRO A 42 -22.02 22.40 20.28
C PRO A 42 -21.43 23.75 19.85
N MET A 43 -22.14 24.41 18.94
CA MET A 43 -22.05 25.84 18.67
C MET A 43 -22.51 26.64 19.90
N LEU A 44 -21.58 27.21 20.64
CA LEU A 44 -21.79 28.31 21.60
C LEU A 44 -20.50 29.17 21.49
N PHE A 45 -20.48 30.44 21.15
CA PHE A 45 -21.24 31.56 21.72
C PHE A 45 -21.19 32.76 20.76
N SER A 46 -22.36 33.28 20.37
CA SER A 46 -22.48 34.66 19.89
C SER A 46 -22.99 35.51 21.05
N PHE A 47 -22.10 36.24 21.71
CA PHE A 47 -22.50 37.33 22.62
C PHE A 47 -22.44 38.66 21.85
N PRO A 48 -23.56 39.37 21.67
CA PRO A 48 -23.51 40.78 21.29
C PRO A 48 -23.05 41.57 22.52
N ILE A 49 -21.79 41.96 22.51
CA ILE A 49 -21.22 42.88 23.49
C ILE A 49 -21.81 44.27 23.21
N CYS A 50 -22.89 44.61 23.90
CA CYS A 50 -23.37 45.99 24.02
C CYS A 50 -22.38 46.80 24.87
N PHE A 51 -21.28 47.25 24.26
CA PHE A 51 -20.38 48.26 24.82
C PHE A 51 -21.00 49.66 24.63
N GLY A 52 -22.21 49.83 25.18
CA GLY A 52 -22.93 51.10 25.19
C GLY A 52 -22.65 51.84 26.49
N THR A 53 -21.91 52.95 26.38
CA THR A 53 -22.03 54.14 27.24
C THR A 53 -21.69 54.00 28.73
N PHE A 54 -20.47 53.56 29.09
CA PHE A 54 -19.98 53.73 30.47
C PHE A 54 -18.50 54.15 30.58
N LEU A 55 -18.01 55.00 29.67
CA LEU A 55 -16.62 55.50 29.71
C LEU A 55 -16.48 57.01 29.48
N CYS A 56 -17.30 57.83 30.16
CA CYS A 56 -17.16 59.29 30.09
C CYS A 56 -16.66 59.99 31.38
N SER A 57 -16.39 59.29 32.49
CA SER A 57 -16.11 59.98 33.77
C SER A 57 -14.74 59.77 34.43
N PHE A 58 -13.78 59.07 33.83
CA PHE A 58 -12.46 58.89 34.44
C PHE A 58 -11.31 59.02 33.43
N PRO A 59 -10.78 60.23 33.20
CA PRO A 59 -9.66 60.45 32.28
C PRO A 59 -8.38 59.69 32.69
N SER A 60 -8.19 59.43 33.99
CA SER A 60 -7.02 58.69 34.49
C SER A 60 -7.02 57.19 34.16
N LEU A 61 -8.20 56.58 33.96
CA LEU A 61 -8.33 55.16 33.62
C LEU A 61 -8.16 54.89 32.12
N GLN A 62 -8.38 55.91 31.28
CA GLN A 62 -8.14 55.84 29.83
C GLN A 62 -6.64 55.71 29.51
N PHE A 63 -5.77 56.32 30.31
CA PHE A 63 -4.32 56.23 30.10
C PHE A 63 -3.78 54.85 30.43
N THR A 64 -4.22 54.23 31.53
CA THR A 64 -3.76 52.89 31.92
C THR A 64 -4.25 51.82 30.95
N LEU A 65 -5.50 51.91 30.49
CA LEU A 65 -6.04 50.95 29.52
C LEU A 65 -5.31 51.04 28.16
N LYS A 66 -5.05 52.25 27.65
CA LYS A 66 -4.31 52.44 26.39
C LYS A 66 -2.86 51.97 26.49
N ALA A 67 -2.23 52.15 27.65
CA ALA A 67 -0.89 51.64 27.92
C ALA A 67 -0.87 50.10 27.94
N LEU A 68 -1.83 49.45 28.60
CA LEU A 68 -1.94 48.00 28.64
C LEU A 68 -2.25 47.39 27.27
N ILE A 69 -3.13 48.01 26.48
CA ILE A 69 -3.43 47.57 25.10
C ILE A 69 -2.19 47.74 24.21
N SER A 70 -1.45 48.86 24.33
CA SER A 70 -0.20 49.04 23.58
C SER A 70 0.88 48.03 23.99
N LEU A 71 0.98 47.69 25.28
CA LEU A 71 1.90 46.67 25.76
C LEU A 71 1.52 45.27 25.22
N ALA A 72 0.22 44.95 25.19
CA ALA A 72 -0.28 43.69 24.64
C ALA A 72 -0.03 43.58 23.12
N ILE A 73 -0.18 44.67 22.36
CA ILE A 73 0.11 44.72 20.92
C ILE A 73 1.62 44.56 20.66
N LEU A 74 2.48 45.15 21.51
CA LEU A 74 3.93 44.99 21.40
C LEU A 74 4.43 43.61 21.85
N MET A 75 3.70 42.91 22.72
CA MET A 75 4.04 41.56 23.18
C MET A 75 3.49 40.44 22.27
N MET A 76 2.47 40.72 21.45
CA MET A 76 1.88 39.75 20.52
C MET A 76 2.89 39.14 19.52
N PRO A 77 3.84 39.89 18.90
CA PRO A 77 4.82 39.31 17.98
C PRO A 77 5.83 38.37 18.66
N ILE A 78 6.07 38.52 19.97
CA ILE A 78 7.03 37.69 20.73
C ILE A 78 6.38 36.35 21.13
N LEU A 79 5.08 36.37 21.43
CA LEU A 79 4.31 35.15 21.71
C LEU A 79 3.84 34.44 20.44
N PHE A 80 3.85 35.15 19.31
CA PHE A 80 3.55 34.66 17.98
C PHE A 80 4.81 34.59 17.12
N LEU A 81 5.96 34.24 17.72
CA LEU A 81 6.97 33.55 16.93
C LEU A 81 6.24 32.35 16.31
N PRO A 82 6.13 32.28 14.96
CA PRO A 82 5.49 31.15 14.31
C PRO A 82 6.17 29.94 14.91
N ARG A 83 5.43 29.15 15.68
CA ARG A 83 5.90 27.89 16.23
C ARG A 83 6.39 27.16 15.01
N GLU A 84 7.70 27.24 14.82
CA GLU A 84 8.38 26.66 13.68
C GLU A 84 7.82 25.25 13.72
N ARG A 85 7.04 24.91 12.68
CA ARG A 85 6.81 23.52 12.39
C ARG A 85 8.21 23.03 12.12
N ARG A 86 8.90 22.66 13.19
CA ARG A 86 9.65 21.43 13.29
C ARG A 86 8.65 20.42 12.75
N GLY A 87 8.60 20.35 11.42
CA GLY A 87 8.48 19.09 10.75
C GLY A 87 9.49 18.27 11.52
N LYS A 88 8.95 17.43 12.39
CA LYS A 88 9.37 16.06 12.30
C LYS A 88 9.33 15.77 10.79
N GLU A 89 10.46 15.97 10.13
CA GLU A 89 11.04 14.86 9.40
C GLU A 89 10.81 13.70 10.36
N GLU A 90 9.69 13.02 10.16
CA GLU A 90 9.59 11.61 10.51
C GLU A 90 10.80 11.05 9.80
N GLU A 91 11.91 11.00 10.54
CA GLU A 91 13.03 10.14 10.26
C GLU A 91 12.37 8.84 9.82
N GLU A 92 12.42 8.60 8.50
CA GLU A 92 11.79 7.47 7.83
C GLU A 92 12.49 6.22 8.36
N THR A 93 12.16 5.85 9.59
CA THR A 93 12.60 4.60 10.17
C THR A 93 12.02 3.53 9.26
N PRO A 94 12.87 2.66 8.69
CA PRO A 94 12.42 1.66 7.74
C PRO A 94 11.23 0.90 8.35
N PRO A 95 10.17 0.65 7.57
CA PRO A 95 8.97 0.00 8.06
C PRO A 95 9.34 -1.31 8.75
N ARG A 96 8.79 -1.53 9.95
CA ARG A 96 9.06 -2.75 10.72
C ARG A 96 8.76 -3.96 9.84
N PRO A 97 9.58 -5.04 9.86
CA PRO A 97 9.37 -6.22 9.02
C PRO A 97 7.93 -6.77 9.04
N GLN A 98 7.28 -6.72 10.21
CA GLN A 98 5.88 -7.13 10.38
C GLN A 98 4.90 -6.32 9.52
N LEU A 99 5.10 -5.01 9.42
CA LEU A 99 4.25 -4.12 8.61
C LEU A 99 4.43 -4.40 7.12
N MET A 100 5.65 -4.70 6.69
CA MET A 100 5.91 -5.04 5.29
C MET A 100 5.28 -6.38 4.90
N LEU A 101 5.35 -7.38 5.78
CA LEU A 101 4.65 -8.66 5.57
C LEU A 101 3.13 -8.46 5.49
N GLU A 102 2.54 -7.71 6.42
CA GLU A 102 1.10 -7.40 6.38
C GLU A 102 0.71 -6.70 5.08
N THR A 103 1.54 -5.77 4.63
CA THR A 103 1.36 -5.05 3.36
C THR A 103 1.40 -6.02 2.16
N TYR A 104 2.35 -6.94 2.13
CA TYR A 104 2.41 -8.00 1.11
C TYR A 104 1.16 -8.88 1.13
N VAL A 105 0.72 -9.33 2.30
CA VAL A 105 -0.46 -10.18 2.45
C VAL A 105 -1.73 -9.48 1.97
N ASN A 106 -1.89 -8.20 2.29
CA ASN A 106 -3.04 -7.42 1.85
C ASN A 106 -3.02 -7.21 0.33
N TRP A 107 -1.87 -6.86 -0.24
CA TRP A 107 -1.71 -6.75 -1.69
C TRP A 107 -1.98 -8.07 -2.41
N ARG A 108 -1.51 -9.20 -1.87
CA ARG A 108 -1.76 -10.52 -2.44
C ARG A 108 -3.24 -10.88 -2.43
N LYS A 109 -3.96 -10.58 -1.34
CA LYS A 109 -5.42 -10.76 -1.27
C LYS A 109 -6.16 -9.93 -2.33
N GLU A 110 -5.73 -8.69 -2.54
CA GLU A 110 -6.28 -7.83 -3.59
C GLU A 110 -6.01 -8.43 -4.99
N CYS A 111 -4.79 -8.92 -5.22
CA CYS A 111 -4.45 -9.65 -6.45
C CYS A 111 -5.33 -10.87 -6.65
N ASP A 112 -5.52 -11.70 -5.63
CA ASP A 112 -6.37 -12.89 -5.75
C ASP A 112 -7.83 -12.52 -6.06
N SER A 113 -8.35 -11.44 -5.47
CA SER A 113 -9.70 -10.93 -5.77
C SER A 113 -9.85 -10.46 -7.21
N VAL A 114 -8.87 -9.73 -7.74
CA VAL A 114 -8.90 -9.20 -9.11
C VAL A 114 -8.65 -10.31 -10.15
N LEU A 115 -7.70 -11.20 -9.87
CA LEU A 115 -7.33 -12.31 -10.77
C LEU A 115 -8.40 -13.40 -10.85
N ALA A 116 -9.34 -13.46 -9.90
CA ALA A 116 -10.50 -14.35 -9.96
C ALA A 116 -11.41 -14.02 -11.15
N ASN A 117 -11.55 -12.73 -11.51
CA ASN A 117 -12.47 -12.25 -12.55
C ASN A 117 -11.72 -11.58 -13.71
N LYS A 118 -10.90 -12.35 -14.43
CA LYS A 118 -10.05 -11.84 -15.52
C LYS A 118 -10.81 -11.16 -16.66
N GLU A 119 -12.05 -11.58 -16.91
CA GLU A 119 -12.90 -11.06 -17.98
C GLU A 119 -13.40 -9.64 -17.71
N THR A 120 -13.44 -9.19 -16.45
CA THR A 120 -13.85 -7.84 -16.07
C THR A 120 -12.67 -6.98 -15.59
N MET A 121 -11.46 -7.52 -15.63
CA MET A 121 -10.26 -6.87 -15.15
C MET A 121 -9.85 -5.69 -16.05
N THR A 122 -9.79 -4.49 -15.47
CA THR A 122 -9.40 -3.26 -16.16
C THR A 122 -7.96 -2.84 -15.87
N SER A 123 -7.43 -3.22 -14.71
CA SER A 123 -6.07 -2.91 -14.26
C SER A 123 -5.57 -3.97 -13.28
N ILE A 124 -4.25 -4.02 -13.08
CA ILE A 124 -3.62 -4.84 -12.04
C ILE A 124 -3.59 -4.04 -10.73
N PRO A 125 -3.75 -4.68 -9.56
CA PRO A 125 -3.50 -4.03 -8.28
C PRO A 125 -2.11 -3.41 -8.22
N THR A 126 -2.04 -2.16 -7.79
CA THR A 126 -0.77 -1.44 -7.71
C THR A 126 0.10 -2.06 -6.61
N ALA A 127 1.33 -2.43 -6.96
CA ALA A 127 2.27 -2.99 -6.00
C ALA A 127 2.60 -1.95 -4.91
N PRO A 128 2.69 -2.35 -3.63
CA PRO A 128 3.16 -1.48 -2.57
C PRO A 128 4.52 -0.87 -2.93
N TRP A 129 4.63 0.44 -2.71
CA TRP A 129 5.83 1.20 -2.99
C TRP A 129 6.52 1.59 -1.70
N TRP A 130 7.84 1.35 -1.63
CA TRP A 130 8.70 1.87 -0.59
C TRP A 130 9.75 2.82 -1.17
N PRO A 131 10.18 3.83 -0.40
CA PRO A 131 11.29 4.70 -0.78
C PRO A 131 12.53 3.85 -1.11
N CYS A 132 13.11 4.08 -2.28
CA CYS A 132 14.34 3.43 -2.69
C CYS A 132 15.52 4.34 -2.39
N SER A 133 16.46 3.88 -1.55
CA SER A 133 17.67 4.62 -1.22
C SER A 133 18.80 4.45 -2.26
N VAL A 134 18.60 3.62 -3.29
CA VAL A 134 19.62 3.36 -4.31
C VAL A 134 19.69 4.55 -5.28
N PRO A 135 20.83 5.26 -5.37
CA PRO A 135 20.97 6.38 -6.30
C PRO A 135 20.84 5.89 -7.74
N SER A 136 20.19 6.70 -8.59
CA SER A 136 19.92 6.35 -10.00
C SER A 136 19.01 5.13 -10.19
N CYS A 137 18.17 4.80 -9.20
CA CYS A 137 17.17 3.76 -9.37
C CYS A 137 16.13 4.16 -10.44
N GLU A 138 16.01 3.34 -11.48
CA GLU A 138 15.00 3.55 -12.53
C GLU A 138 13.62 3.12 -12.03
N LYS A 139 12.61 3.95 -12.31
CA LYS A 139 11.21 3.66 -11.98
C LYS A 139 10.58 2.89 -13.14
N LEU A 140 9.96 1.75 -12.82
CA LEU A 140 9.16 0.98 -13.77
C LEU A 140 7.83 1.73 -13.94
N GLU A 141 7.73 2.56 -14.97
CA GLU A 141 6.57 3.44 -15.19
C GLU A 141 5.24 2.69 -15.16
N SER A 142 5.19 1.46 -15.70
CA SER A 142 3.97 0.66 -15.75
C SER A 142 3.46 0.21 -14.37
N LEU A 143 4.34 0.05 -13.39
CA LEU A 143 3.99 -0.46 -12.06
C LEU A 143 4.01 0.62 -10.98
N HIS A 144 4.40 1.84 -11.34
CA HIS A 144 4.68 2.93 -10.41
C HIS A 144 5.67 2.57 -9.28
N ALA A 145 6.45 1.50 -9.44
CA ALA A 145 7.42 1.00 -8.48
C ALA A 145 8.80 0.85 -9.13
N CYS A 146 9.84 0.61 -8.32
CA CYS A 146 11.16 0.25 -8.85
C CYS A 146 11.48 -1.21 -8.56
N GLN A 147 12.48 -1.77 -9.25
CA GLN A 147 12.87 -3.17 -9.06
C GLN A 147 13.27 -3.48 -7.61
N HIS A 148 13.95 -2.56 -6.91
CA HIS A 148 14.35 -2.75 -5.51
C HIS A 148 13.14 -2.78 -4.56
N SER A 149 12.11 -1.96 -4.81
CA SER A 149 10.87 -1.98 -4.02
C SER A 149 10.13 -3.30 -4.19
N LEU A 150 10.13 -3.87 -5.41
CA LEU A 150 9.54 -5.19 -5.67
C LEU A 150 10.38 -6.32 -5.07
N ASP A 151 11.71 -6.24 -5.14
CA ASP A 151 12.61 -7.18 -4.44
C ASP A 151 12.32 -7.18 -2.93
N GLN A 152 12.23 -6.00 -2.32
CA GLN A 152 11.87 -5.86 -0.93
C GLN A 152 10.47 -6.42 -0.62
N LEU A 153 9.47 -6.18 -1.48
CA LEU A 153 8.13 -6.75 -1.36
C LEU A 153 8.18 -8.28 -1.21
N PHE A 154 8.88 -8.95 -2.12
CA PHE A 154 8.93 -10.42 -2.15
C PHE A 154 9.85 -10.98 -1.06
N ARG A 155 10.95 -10.31 -0.71
CA ARG A 155 11.79 -10.71 0.43
C ARG A 155 11.04 -10.63 1.75
N CYS A 156 10.09 -9.71 1.90
CA CYS A 156 9.23 -9.65 3.10
C CYS A 156 8.24 -10.82 3.19
N ALA A 157 8.01 -11.52 2.08
CA ALA A 157 7.20 -12.73 2.05
C ALA A 157 8.00 -13.99 2.43
N ASP A 158 9.30 -13.88 2.74
CA ASP A 158 10.07 -15.02 3.25
C ASP A 158 9.51 -15.49 4.59
N GLY A 159 9.29 -16.81 4.71
CA GLY A 159 8.59 -17.41 5.85
C GLY A 159 7.07 -17.18 5.86
N TYR A 160 6.49 -16.53 4.85
CA TYR A 160 5.04 -16.45 4.70
C TYR A 160 4.45 -17.85 4.55
N ASN A 161 3.50 -18.21 5.43
CA ASN A 161 2.95 -19.56 5.56
C ASN A 161 4.01 -20.67 5.78
N GLY A 162 5.19 -20.32 6.31
CA GLY A 162 6.29 -21.27 6.51
C GLY A 162 6.98 -21.71 5.23
N LEU A 163 6.75 -21.02 4.10
CA LEU A 163 7.41 -21.29 2.83
C LEU A 163 8.74 -20.55 2.73
N ASP A 164 9.72 -21.17 2.07
CA ASP A 164 10.96 -20.51 1.68
C ASP A 164 10.70 -19.48 0.57
N LEU A 165 11.51 -18.42 0.53
CA LEU A 165 11.45 -17.38 -0.50
C LEU A 165 11.42 -17.95 -1.93
N GLY A 166 12.18 -19.01 -2.22
CA GLY A 166 12.20 -19.64 -3.55
C GLY A 166 10.85 -20.23 -3.94
N SER A 167 10.18 -20.92 -3.02
CA SER A 167 8.82 -21.45 -3.23
C SER A 167 7.79 -20.34 -3.41
N VAL A 168 7.86 -19.26 -2.62
CA VAL A 168 6.98 -18.10 -2.77
C VAL A 168 7.18 -17.45 -4.14
N LEU A 169 8.43 -17.20 -4.55
CA LEU A 169 8.75 -16.63 -5.85
C LEU A 169 8.30 -17.52 -7.01
N LYS A 170 8.41 -18.85 -6.90
CA LYS A 170 7.91 -19.79 -7.93
C LYS A 170 6.39 -19.78 -8.06
N GLU A 171 5.67 -19.59 -6.95
CA GLU A 171 4.21 -19.44 -6.97
C GLU A 171 3.83 -18.12 -7.67
N GLU A 172 4.44 -17.01 -7.26
CA GLU A 172 4.20 -15.69 -7.86
C GLU A 172 4.59 -15.67 -9.34
N TRP A 173 5.73 -16.25 -9.73
CA TRP A 173 6.16 -16.33 -11.12
C TRP A 173 5.13 -17.04 -12.00
N ARG A 174 4.57 -18.16 -11.52
CA ARG A 174 3.47 -18.87 -12.20
C ARG A 174 2.17 -18.07 -12.18
N ARG A 175 1.89 -17.29 -11.14
CA ARG A 175 0.70 -16.43 -11.03
C ARG A 175 0.74 -15.33 -12.09
N TRP A 176 1.89 -14.69 -12.28
CA TRP A 176 2.08 -13.52 -13.14
C TRP A 176 2.46 -13.83 -14.60
N HIS A 177 2.40 -15.09 -15.03
CA HIS A 177 2.71 -15.46 -16.42
C HIS A 177 1.79 -14.75 -17.43
N PRO A 178 2.32 -14.07 -18.46
CA PRO A 178 1.53 -13.22 -19.37
C PRO A 178 0.39 -13.99 -20.09
N ASP A 179 0.60 -15.27 -20.43
CA ASP A 179 -0.43 -16.11 -21.08
C ASP A 179 -1.72 -16.24 -20.28
N LYS A 180 -1.65 -16.12 -18.94
CA LYS A 180 -2.82 -16.19 -18.06
C LYS A 180 -3.78 -15.01 -18.23
N PHE A 181 -3.35 -13.96 -18.93
CA PHE A 181 -4.07 -12.71 -19.16
C PHE A 181 -4.61 -12.58 -20.59
N SER A 182 -4.52 -13.64 -21.40
CA SER A 182 -5.09 -13.69 -22.75
C SER A 182 -6.62 -13.45 -22.78
N ARG A 183 -7.32 -13.79 -21.69
CA ARG A 183 -8.78 -13.61 -21.54
C ARG A 183 -9.21 -12.20 -21.09
N CYS A 184 -8.28 -11.30 -20.82
CA CYS A 184 -8.64 -9.94 -20.38
C CYS A 184 -9.33 -9.13 -21.51
N PRO A 185 -10.20 -8.16 -21.15
CA PRO A 185 -10.84 -7.25 -22.10
C PRO A 185 -9.84 -6.63 -23.07
N GLU A 186 -10.19 -6.57 -24.36
CA GLU A 186 -9.30 -6.06 -25.41
C GLU A 186 -8.79 -4.64 -25.11
N ALA A 187 -9.65 -3.78 -24.56
CA ALA A 187 -9.31 -2.40 -24.17
C ALA A 187 -8.19 -2.32 -23.11
N ALA A 188 -8.16 -3.24 -22.15
CA ALA A 188 -7.19 -3.25 -21.05
C ALA A 188 -6.02 -4.21 -21.28
N ARG A 189 -6.20 -5.20 -22.17
CA ARG A 189 -5.26 -6.32 -22.39
C ARG A 189 -3.84 -5.84 -22.66
N LYS A 190 -3.66 -4.80 -23.48
CA LYS A 190 -2.33 -4.28 -23.81
C LYS A 190 -1.60 -3.69 -22.59
N SER A 191 -2.30 -2.96 -21.71
CA SER A 191 -1.70 -2.39 -20.48
C SER A 191 -1.37 -3.51 -19.49
N ILE A 192 -2.34 -4.39 -19.25
CA ILE A 192 -2.19 -5.52 -18.33
C ILE A 192 -1.04 -6.42 -18.78
N MET A 193 -0.95 -6.79 -20.06
CA MET A 193 0.16 -7.61 -20.56
C MET A 193 1.52 -6.94 -20.39
N LYS A 194 1.60 -5.61 -20.58
CA LYS A 194 2.83 -4.86 -20.35
C LYS A 194 3.24 -4.94 -18.87
N GLU A 195 2.30 -4.68 -17.96
CA GLU A 195 2.54 -4.70 -16.52
C GLU A 195 2.90 -6.10 -16.00
N THR A 196 2.15 -7.14 -16.39
CA THR A 196 2.43 -8.52 -15.97
C THR A 196 3.77 -9.02 -16.50
N THR A 197 4.15 -8.65 -17.73
CA THR A 197 5.47 -8.99 -18.29
C THR A 197 6.59 -8.41 -17.44
N VAL A 198 6.47 -7.16 -16.98
CA VAL A 198 7.45 -6.53 -16.10
C VAL A 198 7.52 -7.24 -14.75
N ILE A 199 6.38 -7.54 -14.13
CA ILE A 199 6.34 -8.29 -12.86
C ILE A 199 7.00 -9.67 -13.02
N PHE A 200 6.65 -10.39 -14.09
CA PHE A 200 7.18 -11.71 -14.41
C PHE A 200 8.71 -11.71 -14.56
N GLN A 201 9.26 -10.72 -15.28
CA GLN A 201 10.70 -10.56 -15.45
C GLN A 201 11.41 -10.23 -14.13
N VAL A 202 10.81 -9.35 -13.31
CA VAL A 202 11.37 -9.02 -11.99
C VAL A 202 11.44 -10.27 -11.12
N ILE A 203 10.35 -11.04 -11.02
CA ILE A 203 10.32 -12.28 -10.22
C ILE A 203 11.32 -13.31 -10.77
N GLY A 204 11.44 -13.46 -12.09
CA GLY A 204 12.44 -14.33 -12.72
C GLY A 204 13.87 -13.97 -12.31
N ASN A 205 14.21 -12.67 -12.34
CA ASN A 205 15.52 -12.20 -11.89
C ASN A 205 15.76 -12.47 -10.39
N LEU A 206 14.72 -12.44 -9.57
CA LEU A 206 14.83 -12.77 -8.13
C LEU A 206 15.03 -14.26 -7.90
N LEU A 207 14.34 -15.11 -8.67
CA LEU A 207 14.56 -16.56 -8.66
C LEU A 207 16.00 -16.92 -9.03
N ASP A 208 16.54 -16.29 -10.07
CA ASP A 208 17.92 -16.50 -10.51
C ASP A 208 18.96 -16.03 -9.48
N LYS A 209 18.63 -15.00 -8.69
CA LYS A 209 19.47 -14.55 -7.57
C LYS A 209 19.40 -15.51 -6.40
N ALA A 210 18.20 -15.92 -5.99
CA ALA A 210 17.99 -16.85 -4.89
C ALA A 210 18.60 -18.24 -5.15
N ALA A 211 18.74 -18.65 -6.42
CA ALA A 211 19.41 -19.90 -6.79
C ALA A 211 20.95 -19.85 -6.71
N LYS A 212 21.54 -18.66 -6.60
CA LYS A 212 23.01 -18.46 -6.51
C LYS A 212 23.50 -18.24 -5.08
N GLU A 213 22.59 -17.89 -4.17
CA GLU A 213 22.83 -17.75 -2.73
C GLU A 213 22.81 -19.13 -2.06
#